data_AF-A0A3P7IHP1-F1
#
_entry.id   AF-A0A3P7IHP1-F1
#
_cell.length_a   1.000
_cell.length_b   1.000
_cell.length_c   1.000
_cell.angle_alpha   90.00
_cell.angle_beta   90.00
_cell.angle_gamma   90.00
#
_symmetry.space_group_name_H-M   'P 1'
#
loop_
_entity.id
_entity.type
_entity.pdbx_description
1 polymer ?
#
loop_
_entity_poly.entity_id
_entity_poly.type
_entity_poly.pdbx_seq_one_letter_code
_entity_poly.pdbx_strand_id
1 'polypeptide(L)'
;MHPVATAYCLDENVGSDLKPLMVSCGLKGDENRPGNICGRVFKECASDPTCVLCYQCFQKSAHRFHKYRMECVEMAASGGSGYCDCGDVEAWKEHPACEIHASHSESNDEQKSSQISEELSERVRALTRTILRYSTKMVCWPHGNDLPEIVTQVDLDPSMPAYQTIIYNDETHTYDSVIRALNLSIHCNEQQAMLLATIVDREGWCSVRAGPNETCIRTRDEIQRRTQKDTNRRTEKTGPLEVRVMDTRLVAMQSFAIRLMNWLILQTHNFPPLAWTIGEVLLNDRLNDEKTSSEMEVDDNDCDDTLLVHLMKWDRALWKCEGFLFVEK
;
A
#
# COMPACT_ATOMS: atom_id res chain seq x y z
N MET A 1 -6.40 -17.97 -21.14
CA MET A 1 -5.78 -17.10 -20.12
C MET A 1 -5.25 -18.00 -19.02
N HIS A 2 -4.00 -17.80 -18.60
CA HIS A 2 -3.34 -18.61 -17.56
C HIS A 2 -4.05 -18.36 -16.20
N PRO A 3 -4.18 -19.35 -15.29
CA PRO A 3 -4.91 -19.21 -14.01
C PRO A 3 -4.36 -18.18 -13.01
N VAL A 4 -3.36 -17.39 -13.42
CA VAL A 4 -2.73 -16.33 -12.62
C VAL A 4 -3.43 -14.97 -12.84
N ALA A 5 -4.27 -14.84 -13.87
CA ALA A 5 -4.98 -13.59 -14.18
C ALA A 5 -6.40 -13.52 -13.56
N THR A 6 -6.94 -14.61 -13.02
CA THR A 6 -8.35 -14.66 -12.57
C THR A 6 -8.57 -14.16 -11.13
N ALA A 7 -7.51 -13.87 -10.38
CA ALA A 7 -7.61 -13.25 -9.05
C ALA A 7 -7.85 -11.72 -9.10
N TYR A 8 -8.05 -11.16 -10.30
CA TYR A 8 -8.08 -9.70 -10.54
C TYR A 8 -9.46 -9.15 -10.94
N CYS A 9 -10.56 -9.87 -10.64
CA CYS A 9 -11.91 -9.40 -10.96
C CYS A 9 -12.81 -9.31 -9.72
N LEU A 10 -12.35 -8.60 -8.68
CA LEU A 10 -13.23 -8.00 -7.67
C LEU A 10 -12.97 -6.48 -7.65
N ASP A 11 -13.06 -5.85 -8.82
CA ASP A 11 -13.10 -4.39 -8.97
C ASP A 11 -14.49 -3.81 -8.64
N GLU A 12 -15.44 -4.67 -8.26
CA GLU A 12 -16.78 -4.26 -7.88
C GLU A 12 -16.90 -4.19 -6.35
N ASN A 13 -16.57 -3.02 -5.80
CA ASN A 13 -16.76 -2.60 -4.40
C ASN A 13 -18.24 -2.58 -3.92
N VAL A 14 -19.12 -3.37 -4.54
CA VAL A 14 -20.57 -3.30 -4.27
C VAL A 14 -20.84 -3.77 -2.84
N GLY A 15 -21.16 -2.81 -1.95
CA GLY A 15 -21.59 -3.06 -0.57
C GLY A 15 -20.47 -3.26 0.46
N SER A 16 -19.20 -2.98 0.10
CA SER A 16 -18.04 -3.18 1.00
C SER A 16 -17.38 -1.85 1.44
N ASP A 17 -18.01 -0.70 1.22
CA ASP A 17 -17.48 0.61 1.64
C ASP A 17 -18.08 1.10 2.97
N LEU A 18 -17.33 1.92 3.72
CA LEU A 18 -17.77 2.46 5.02
C LEU A 18 -18.69 3.70 4.88
N LYS A 19 -19.13 4.06 3.68
CA LYS A 19 -20.03 5.23 3.50
C LYS A 19 -21.33 5.12 4.29
N PRO A 20 -21.99 3.95 4.39
CA PRO A 20 -23.18 3.80 5.24
C PRO A 20 -22.90 4.08 6.72
N LEU A 21 -21.66 3.87 7.17
CA LEU A 21 -21.25 4.15 8.54
C LEU A 21 -21.19 5.65 8.82
N MET A 22 -20.73 6.48 7.86
CA MET A 22 -20.80 7.94 8.00
C MET A 22 -22.23 8.42 8.26
N VAL A 23 -23.16 7.94 7.43
CA VAL A 23 -24.60 8.26 7.54
C VAL A 23 -25.14 7.84 8.90
N SER A 24 -24.79 6.63 9.36
CA SER A 24 -25.22 6.10 10.66
C SER A 24 -24.63 6.86 11.86
N CYS A 25 -23.44 7.46 11.71
CA CYS A 25 -22.79 8.28 12.74
C CYS A 25 -23.25 9.74 12.77
N GLY A 26 -24.16 10.15 11.88
CA GLY A 26 -24.54 11.55 11.72
C GLY A 26 -23.39 12.43 11.21
N LEU A 27 -22.37 11.82 10.60
CA LEU A 27 -21.32 12.52 9.88
C LEU A 27 -21.83 12.76 8.46
N LYS A 28 -21.87 14.02 8.03
CA LYS A 28 -22.32 14.36 6.67
C LYS A 28 -21.30 13.77 5.68
N GLY A 29 -21.72 12.75 4.94
CA GLY A 29 -20.97 12.27 3.78
C GLY A 29 -20.91 13.39 2.75
N ASP A 30 -19.70 13.69 2.27
CA ASP A 30 -19.51 14.72 1.25
C ASP A 30 -20.06 14.18 -0.08
N GLU A 31 -21.35 14.42 -0.34
CA GLU A 31 -22.01 14.10 -1.60
C GLU A 31 -21.50 15.06 -2.70
N ASN A 32 -20.25 14.91 -3.15
CA ASN A 32 -19.84 15.28 -4.51
C ASN A 32 -18.40 14.85 -4.89
N ARG A 33 -18.37 13.75 -5.66
CA ARG A 33 -17.69 13.59 -6.96
C ARG A 33 -16.22 13.11 -7.06
N PRO A 34 -15.91 12.43 -8.20
CA PRO A 34 -14.58 11.91 -8.51
C PRO A 34 -13.62 13.06 -8.79
N GLY A 35 -12.46 13.02 -8.14
CA GLY A 35 -11.42 14.04 -8.28
C GLY A 35 -10.74 13.98 -9.64
N ASN A 36 -10.95 14.99 -10.48
CA ASN A 36 -9.92 15.41 -11.43
C ASN A 36 -8.99 16.39 -10.70
N ILE A 37 -7.79 15.92 -10.38
CA ILE A 37 -6.75 16.71 -9.74
C ILE A 37 -6.16 17.66 -10.79
N CYS A 38 -6.44 18.96 -10.64
CA CYS A 38 -5.75 20.03 -11.35
C CYS A 38 -5.44 21.11 -10.30
N GLY A 39 -4.19 21.16 -9.86
CA GLY A 39 -3.69 22.16 -8.91
C GLY A 39 -3.48 23.52 -9.59
N ARG A 40 -3.57 24.60 -8.81
CA ARG A 40 -3.23 25.96 -9.26
C ARG A 40 -2.23 26.56 -8.29
N VAL A 41 -1.18 27.18 -8.81
CA VAL A 41 -0.10 27.79 -8.01
C VAL A 41 -0.33 29.30 -7.94
N PHE A 42 -0.24 29.85 -6.73
CA PHE A 42 -0.53 31.27 -6.44
C PHE A 42 0.75 31.99 -6.03
N LYS A 43 1.19 32.99 -6.79
CA LYS A 43 2.44 33.71 -6.44
C LYS A 43 2.25 34.85 -5.44
N GLU A 44 1.07 35.47 -5.43
CA GLU A 44 0.82 36.65 -4.61
C GLU A 44 0.24 36.26 -3.24
N CYS A 45 -0.63 35.25 -3.21
CA CYS A 45 -1.36 34.82 -2.01
C CYS A 45 -0.68 33.72 -1.21
N ALA A 46 0.17 32.91 -1.84
CA ALA A 46 0.87 31.84 -1.15
C ALA A 46 2.09 32.36 -0.39
N SER A 47 2.39 31.71 0.72
CA SER A 47 3.63 31.91 1.48
C SER A 47 4.83 31.34 0.73
N ASP A 48 4.66 30.24 0.01
CA ASP A 48 5.69 29.57 -0.77
C ASP A 48 5.17 29.09 -2.15
N PRO A 49 6.06 28.83 -3.13
CA PRO A 49 5.66 28.48 -4.49
C PRO A 49 5.12 27.04 -4.66
N THR A 50 5.10 26.24 -3.59
CA THR A 50 4.56 24.87 -3.57
C THR A 50 3.10 24.81 -3.14
N CYS A 51 2.55 25.90 -2.57
CA CYS A 51 1.15 25.94 -2.15
C CYS A 51 0.17 25.71 -3.30
N VAL A 52 -0.73 24.75 -3.12
CA VAL A 52 -1.68 24.29 -4.12
C VAL A 52 -3.07 24.11 -3.54
N LEU A 53 -4.08 24.53 -4.29
CA LEU A 53 -5.48 24.18 -4.02
C LEU A 53 -5.96 23.14 -5.01
N CYS A 54 -6.68 22.13 -4.53
CA CYS A 54 -7.47 21.26 -5.39
C CYS A 54 -8.56 22.08 -6.13
N TYR A 55 -9.08 21.55 -7.23
CA TYR A 55 -10.06 22.24 -8.06
C TYR A 55 -11.28 22.74 -7.26
N GLN A 56 -11.77 21.94 -6.33
CA GLN A 56 -12.96 22.26 -5.53
C GLN A 56 -12.67 23.36 -4.50
N CYS A 57 -11.55 23.28 -3.77
CA CYS A 57 -11.14 24.33 -2.84
C CYS A 57 -10.88 25.65 -3.57
N PHE A 58 -10.28 25.61 -4.76
CA PHE A 58 -10.09 26.80 -5.58
C PHE A 58 -11.42 27.46 -5.98
N GLN A 59 -12.38 26.68 -6.51
CA GLN A 59 -13.68 27.21 -6.94
C GLN A 59 -14.44 27.90 -5.81
N LYS A 60 -14.17 27.50 -4.56
CA LYS A 60 -14.83 27.98 -3.36
C LYS A 60 -13.96 28.90 -2.50
N SER A 61 -12.76 29.28 -2.94
CA SER A 61 -11.90 30.19 -2.19
C SER A 61 -11.93 31.60 -2.76
N ALA A 62 -11.50 32.57 -1.95
CA ALA A 62 -11.26 33.94 -2.42
C ALA A 62 -10.17 33.99 -3.50
N HIS A 63 -9.24 33.02 -3.50
CA HIS A 63 -8.12 32.95 -4.44
C HIS A 63 -8.55 32.79 -5.90
N ARG A 64 -9.79 32.40 -6.20
CA ARG A 64 -10.32 32.38 -7.58
C ARG A 64 -10.35 33.74 -8.26
N PHE A 65 -10.32 34.81 -7.47
CA PHE A 65 -10.32 36.19 -7.95
C PHE A 65 -8.93 36.83 -7.97
N HIS A 66 -7.90 36.11 -7.51
CA HIS A 66 -6.52 36.60 -7.48
C HIS A 66 -5.74 36.11 -8.70
N LYS A 67 -4.53 36.65 -8.93
CA LYS A 67 -3.66 36.18 -10.00
C LYS A 67 -3.10 34.80 -9.65
N TYR A 68 -3.40 33.83 -10.49
CA TYR A 68 -2.89 32.48 -10.39
C TYR A 68 -2.29 32.03 -11.72
N ARG A 69 -1.40 31.05 -11.66
CA ARG A 69 -0.94 30.31 -12.84
C ARG A 69 -1.61 28.95 -12.83
N MET A 70 -2.24 28.60 -13.95
CA MET A 70 -2.59 27.21 -14.22
C MET A 70 -1.29 26.47 -14.49
N GLU A 71 -0.82 25.75 -13.48
CA GLU A 71 0.23 24.77 -13.66
C GLU A 71 -0.47 23.43 -13.60
N CYS A 72 -0.75 22.86 -14.77
CA CYS A 72 -1.03 21.44 -14.82
C CYS A 72 0.22 20.76 -14.26
N VAL A 73 0.18 20.38 -12.99
CA VAL A 73 1.14 19.43 -12.46
C VAL A 73 0.80 18.12 -13.17
N GLU A 74 1.40 17.91 -14.34
CA GLU A 74 1.34 16.63 -15.04
C GLU A 74 2.03 15.60 -14.16
N MET A 75 1.27 15.03 -13.24
CA MET A 75 1.63 13.82 -12.52
C MET A 75 0.71 12.66 -12.95
N ALA A 76 0.35 12.65 -14.24
CA ALA A 76 -0.13 11.44 -14.91
C ALA A 76 1.02 10.58 -15.47
N ALA A 77 2.27 11.07 -15.46
CA ALA A 77 3.45 10.34 -15.94
C ALA A 77 4.51 10.04 -14.84
N SER A 78 4.36 10.62 -13.65
CA SER A 78 5.26 10.42 -12.52
C SER A 78 4.49 10.74 -11.24
N GLY A 79 3.92 9.72 -10.60
CA GLY A 79 2.91 9.83 -9.55
C GLY A 79 3.38 10.50 -8.26
N GLY A 80 3.32 11.83 -8.18
CA GLY A 80 3.34 12.56 -6.91
C GLY A 80 1.94 12.99 -6.49
N SER A 81 1.60 12.72 -5.24
CA SER A 81 0.39 13.20 -4.58
C SER A 81 0.62 14.60 -3.99
N GLY A 82 0.23 15.65 -4.70
CA GLY A 82 0.15 16.99 -4.09
C GLY A 82 -1.03 17.06 -3.13
N TYR A 83 -0.78 17.30 -1.84
CA TYR A 83 -1.84 17.59 -0.87
C TYR A 83 -2.37 19.01 -1.08
N CYS A 84 -3.67 19.20 -0.88
CA CYS A 84 -4.31 20.51 -0.98
C CYS A 84 -4.05 21.29 0.31
N ASP A 85 -3.47 22.48 0.21
CA ASP A 85 -3.12 23.32 1.38
C ASP A 85 -4.30 24.16 1.89
N CYS A 86 -5.54 23.79 1.56
CA CYS A 86 -6.71 24.53 2.00
C CYS A 86 -6.91 24.35 3.51
N GLY A 87 -6.96 25.45 4.25
CA GLY A 87 -7.10 25.50 5.71
C GLY A 87 -5.78 25.67 6.45
N ASP A 88 -4.64 25.57 5.75
CA ASP A 88 -3.32 25.81 6.34
C ASP A 88 -3.01 27.31 6.41
N VAL A 89 -2.93 27.85 7.62
CA VAL A 89 -2.65 29.26 7.87
C VAL A 89 -1.20 29.65 7.53
N GLU A 90 -0.28 28.69 7.49
CA GLU A 90 1.12 28.92 7.13
C GLU A 90 1.30 28.98 5.60
N ALA A 91 0.44 28.28 4.85
CA ALA A 91 0.49 28.23 3.39
C ALA A 91 -0.04 29.51 2.71
N TRP A 92 -0.94 30.27 3.36
CA TRP A 92 -1.62 31.42 2.75
C TRP A 92 -1.45 32.70 3.55
N LYS A 93 -1.08 33.79 2.87
CA LYS A 93 -0.96 35.12 3.48
C LYS A 93 -2.32 35.70 3.91
N GLU A 94 -3.37 35.36 3.17
CA GLU A 94 -4.75 35.79 3.41
C GLU A 94 -5.72 34.70 2.91
N HIS A 95 -6.89 34.59 3.53
CA HIS A 95 -7.95 33.62 3.16
C HIS A 95 -7.51 32.14 3.14
N PRO A 96 -6.94 31.60 4.24
CA PRO A 96 -6.37 30.26 4.27
C PRO A 96 -7.38 29.14 3.98
N ALA A 97 -8.66 29.38 4.22
CA ALA A 97 -9.74 28.41 3.99
C ALA A 97 -10.70 28.88 2.89
N CYS A 98 -11.21 27.92 2.10
CA CYS A 98 -12.32 28.14 1.17
C CYS A 98 -13.66 28.21 1.93
N GLU A 99 -14.76 28.62 1.29
CA GLU A 99 -16.10 28.71 1.89
C GLU A 99 -16.55 27.39 2.57
N ILE A 100 -16.09 26.25 2.05
CA ILE A 100 -16.38 24.92 2.62
C ILE A 100 -15.63 24.73 3.94
N HIS A 101 -14.36 25.12 4.01
CA HIS A 101 -13.49 24.89 5.17
C HIS A 101 -13.48 26.06 6.18
N ALA A 102 -13.94 27.25 5.78
CA ALA A 102 -14.07 28.42 6.65
C ALA A 102 -15.24 28.30 7.64
N SER A 103 -16.29 27.56 7.27
CA SER A 103 -17.42 27.27 8.17
C SER A 103 -17.07 26.31 9.31
N HIS A 104 -15.88 25.68 9.26
CA HIS A 104 -15.35 24.87 10.35
C HIS A 104 -14.43 25.65 11.31
N SER A 105 -13.95 26.84 10.95
CA SER A 105 -12.94 27.59 11.72
C SER A 105 -13.50 28.69 12.63
N GLU A 106 -14.76 29.11 12.48
CA GLU A 106 -15.34 30.24 13.25
C GLU A 106 -16.48 29.87 14.22
N SER A 107 -16.58 28.60 14.63
CA SER A 107 -17.44 28.26 15.77
C SER A 107 -16.59 27.95 17.00
N ASN A 108 -16.67 28.85 17.99
CA ASN A 108 -16.52 28.50 19.41
C ASN A 108 -17.66 27.55 19.85
N ASP A 109 -17.85 26.44 19.13
CA ASP A 109 -18.81 25.41 19.50
C ASP A 109 -18.08 24.38 20.36
N GLU A 110 -18.10 24.64 21.67
CA GLU A 110 -18.11 23.57 22.65
C GLU A 110 -19.16 22.52 22.23
N GLN A 111 -18.67 21.33 21.87
CA GLN A 111 -19.38 20.06 22.03
C GLN A 111 -20.77 19.94 21.40
N LYS A 112 -20.86 20.05 20.07
CA LYS A 112 -21.83 19.26 19.27
C LYS A 112 -21.22 18.69 17.99
N SER A 113 -19.92 18.38 18.00
CA SER A 113 -19.38 17.45 17.01
C SER A 113 -20.05 16.10 17.24
N SER A 114 -20.61 15.51 16.19
CA SER A 114 -21.07 14.13 16.11
C SER A 114 -19.94 13.19 16.55
N GLN A 115 -19.81 12.96 17.85
CA GLN A 115 -18.88 11.99 18.39
C GLN A 115 -19.39 10.61 18.00
N ILE A 116 -18.57 9.87 17.27
CA ILE A 116 -18.70 8.42 17.13
C ILE A 116 -18.91 7.88 18.55
N SER A 117 -19.96 7.10 18.77
CA SER A 117 -20.20 6.48 20.07
C SER A 117 -18.95 5.73 20.53
N GLU A 118 -18.63 5.78 21.82
CA GLU A 118 -17.48 5.07 22.39
C GLU A 118 -17.46 3.59 21.97
N GLU A 119 -18.62 2.93 21.98
CA GLU A 119 -18.78 1.53 21.57
C GLU A 119 -18.37 1.31 20.10
N LEU A 120 -18.72 2.25 19.22
CA LEU A 120 -18.35 2.17 17.81
C LEU A 120 -16.87 2.47 17.61
N SER A 121 -16.32 3.44 18.35
CA SER A 121 -14.88 3.75 18.36
C SER A 121 -14.06 2.53 18.77
N GLU A 122 -14.45 1.89 19.88
CA GLU A 122 -13.82 0.65 20.36
C GLU A 122 -13.89 -0.47 19.31
N ARG A 123 -15.05 -0.65 18.66
CA ARG A 123 -15.22 -1.68 17.63
C ARG A 123 -14.38 -1.39 16.38
N VAL A 124 -14.32 -0.14 15.91
CA VAL A 124 -13.49 0.27 14.77
C VAL A 124 -12.02 0.05 15.12
N ARG A 125 -11.59 0.42 16.32
CA ARG A 125 -10.22 0.18 16.81
C ARG A 125 -9.88 -1.29 16.87
N ALA A 126 -10.74 -2.12 17.45
CA ALA A 126 -10.53 -3.57 17.55
C ALA A 126 -10.42 -4.24 16.17
N LEU A 127 -11.27 -3.86 15.22
CA LEU A 127 -11.20 -4.36 13.84
C LEU A 127 -9.92 -3.88 13.14
N THR A 128 -9.59 -2.60 13.26
CA THR A 128 -8.37 -2.01 12.69
C THR A 128 -7.12 -2.70 13.23
N ARG A 129 -7.04 -2.92 14.54
CA ARG A 129 -5.99 -3.72 15.20
C ARG A 129 -5.90 -5.12 14.64
N THR A 130 -7.03 -5.81 14.51
CA THR A 130 -7.06 -7.20 14.01
C THR A 130 -6.55 -7.27 12.57
N ILE A 131 -7.03 -6.36 11.71
CA ILE A 131 -6.62 -6.25 10.31
C ILE A 131 -5.13 -5.98 10.21
N LEU A 132 -4.63 -4.96 10.90
CA LEU A 132 -3.22 -4.57 10.81
C LEU A 132 -2.30 -5.65 11.38
N ARG A 133 -2.62 -6.24 12.53
CA ARG A 133 -1.82 -7.35 13.09
C ARG A 133 -1.78 -8.56 12.15
N TYR A 134 -2.93 -8.96 11.60
CA TYR A 134 -2.98 -10.05 10.61
C TYR A 134 -2.13 -9.72 9.39
N SER A 135 -2.34 -8.53 8.81
CA SER A 135 -1.66 -8.15 7.58
C SER A 135 -0.16 -8.02 7.76
N THR A 136 0.30 -7.36 8.83
CA THR A 136 1.72 -7.27 9.17
C THR A 136 2.32 -8.65 9.39
N LYS A 137 1.67 -9.54 10.16
CA LYS A 137 2.16 -10.91 10.41
C LYS A 137 2.31 -11.74 9.12
N MET A 138 1.37 -11.60 8.18
CA MET A 138 1.42 -12.33 6.91
C MET A 138 2.47 -11.76 5.96
N VAL A 139 2.47 -10.44 5.77
CA VAL A 139 3.35 -9.75 4.84
C VAL A 139 4.81 -9.85 5.27
N CYS A 140 5.08 -9.70 6.56
CA CYS A 140 6.43 -9.80 7.14
C CYS A 140 6.76 -11.23 7.58
N TRP A 141 6.05 -12.24 7.08
CA TRP A 141 6.34 -13.61 7.46
C TRP A 141 7.77 -14.00 7.05
N PRO A 142 8.58 -14.55 7.98
CA PRO A 142 9.95 -14.97 7.69
C PRO A 142 10.05 -15.88 6.47
N HIS A 143 11.07 -15.65 5.67
CA HIS A 143 11.31 -16.38 4.43
C HIS A 143 11.91 -17.78 4.64
N GLY A 144 11.53 -18.42 5.75
CA GLY A 144 11.91 -19.79 6.09
C GLY A 144 11.01 -20.83 5.44
N ASN A 145 11.28 -22.10 5.75
CA ASN A 145 10.45 -23.22 5.30
C ASN A 145 9.18 -23.41 6.15
N ASP A 146 9.08 -22.72 7.29
CA ASP A 146 7.97 -22.86 8.20
C ASP A 146 6.78 -22.01 7.75
N LEU A 147 5.61 -22.63 7.78
CA LEU A 147 4.36 -21.96 7.46
C LEU A 147 3.75 -21.36 8.73
N PRO A 148 3.06 -20.21 8.63
CA PRO A 148 2.25 -19.71 9.72
C PRO A 148 1.20 -20.74 10.13
N GLU A 149 0.92 -20.86 11.43
CA GLU A 149 -0.08 -21.80 11.95
C GLU A 149 -1.44 -21.66 11.23
N ILE A 150 -1.89 -20.42 11.00
CA ILE A 150 -3.13 -20.16 10.26
C ILE A 150 -3.11 -20.72 8.82
N VAL A 151 -1.95 -20.75 8.16
CA VAL A 151 -1.79 -21.33 6.82
C VAL A 151 -1.85 -22.85 6.88
N THR A 152 -1.29 -23.46 7.93
CA THR A 152 -1.30 -24.92 8.10
C THR A 152 -2.70 -25.48 8.34
N GLN A 153 -3.59 -24.68 8.91
CA GLN A 153 -4.99 -25.04 9.16
C GLN A 153 -5.89 -24.91 7.93
N VAL A 154 -5.41 -24.27 6.85
CA VAL A 154 -6.16 -24.10 5.61
C VAL A 154 -5.80 -25.22 4.64
N ASP A 155 -6.80 -26.01 4.26
CA ASP A 155 -6.67 -27.02 3.22
C ASP A 155 -6.53 -26.37 1.84
N LEU A 156 -5.50 -26.79 1.10
CA LEU A 156 -5.36 -26.39 -0.29
C LEU A 156 -6.29 -27.24 -1.15
N ASP A 157 -7.07 -26.58 -2.01
CA ASP A 157 -7.84 -27.27 -3.06
C ASP A 157 -6.88 -28.16 -3.89
N PRO A 158 -7.14 -29.49 -3.99
CA PRO A 158 -6.28 -30.40 -4.76
C PRO A 158 -6.12 -30.04 -6.24
N SER A 159 -7.03 -29.22 -6.80
CA SER A 159 -6.93 -28.70 -8.17
C SER A 159 -5.93 -27.55 -8.33
N MET A 160 -5.52 -26.93 -7.22
CA MET A 160 -4.60 -25.80 -7.21
C MET A 160 -3.13 -26.26 -7.09
N PRO A 161 -2.19 -25.52 -7.70
CA PRO A 161 -0.77 -25.83 -7.57
C PRO A 161 -0.31 -25.67 -6.12
N ALA A 162 0.52 -26.60 -5.62
CA ALA A 162 1.01 -26.56 -4.24
C ALA A 162 2.03 -25.44 -3.97
N TYR A 163 2.89 -25.14 -4.95
CA TYR A 163 3.95 -24.16 -4.80
C TYR A 163 3.99 -23.17 -5.97
N GLN A 164 4.57 -22.00 -5.70
CA GLN A 164 4.81 -20.96 -6.68
C GLN A 164 6.26 -20.49 -6.62
N THR A 165 6.83 -20.16 -7.79
CA THR A 165 8.11 -19.47 -7.90
C THR A 165 7.85 -17.99 -8.03
N ILE A 166 8.31 -17.21 -7.05
CA ILE A 166 8.14 -15.76 -6.96
C ILE A 166 9.46 -15.08 -7.26
N ILE A 167 9.44 -14.07 -8.13
CA ILE A 167 10.56 -13.15 -8.37
C ILE A 167 10.28 -11.85 -7.61
N TYR A 168 11.30 -11.26 -7.01
CA TYR A 168 11.24 -9.97 -6.33
C TYR A 168 12.00 -8.89 -7.11
N ASN A 169 11.51 -7.66 -7.04
CA ASN A 169 12.22 -6.49 -7.54
C ASN A 169 13.38 -6.18 -6.59
N ASP A 170 14.58 -6.12 -7.12
CA ASP A 170 15.77 -5.79 -6.33
C ASP A 170 16.39 -4.44 -6.68
N GLU A 171 15.73 -3.65 -7.53
CA GLU A 171 16.16 -2.35 -8.06
C GLU A 171 17.51 -2.36 -8.81
N THR A 172 18.09 -3.52 -9.01
CA THR A 172 19.45 -3.65 -9.53
C THR A 172 19.48 -4.29 -10.91
N HIS A 173 18.69 -5.33 -11.15
CA HIS A 173 18.64 -5.96 -12.47
C HIS A 173 17.86 -5.10 -13.47
N THR A 174 18.37 -5.00 -14.70
CA THR A 174 17.68 -4.25 -15.76
C THR A 174 16.50 -5.05 -16.31
N TYR A 175 15.49 -4.34 -16.83
CA TYR A 175 14.36 -4.94 -17.53
C TYR A 175 14.80 -5.97 -18.58
N ASP A 176 15.78 -5.62 -19.42
CA ASP A 176 16.28 -6.53 -20.46
C ASP A 176 16.92 -7.81 -19.89
N SER A 177 17.62 -7.72 -18.75
CA SER A 177 18.18 -8.88 -18.06
C SER A 177 17.06 -9.80 -17.57
N VAL A 178 16.06 -9.24 -16.87
CA VAL A 178 14.92 -9.99 -16.33
C VAL A 178 14.12 -10.66 -17.46
N ILE A 179 13.83 -9.93 -18.54
CA ILE A 179 13.09 -10.45 -19.71
C ILE A 179 13.83 -11.62 -20.36
N ARG A 180 15.15 -11.50 -20.56
CA ARG A 180 15.96 -12.60 -21.10
C ARG A 180 15.96 -13.81 -20.17
N ALA A 181 16.11 -13.58 -18.87
CA ALA A 181 16.10 -14.66 -17.88
C ALA A 181 14.74 -15.40 -17.88
N LEU A 182 13.63 -14.68 -17.95
CA LEU A 182 12.27 -15.24 -18.02
C LEU A 182 12.07 -16.06 -19.29
N ASN A 183 12.34 -15.49 -20.47
CA ASN A 183 12.18 -16.18 -21.76
C ASN A 183 12.93 -17.52 -21.79
N LEU A 184 14.13 -17.57 -21.21
CA LEU A 184 14.96 -18.77 -21.23
C LEU A 184 14.60 -19.78 -20.13
N SER A 185 14.06 -19.35 -18.99
CA SER A 185 13.83 -20.22 -17.81
C SER A 185 12.41 -20.75 -17.71
N ILE A 186 11.42 -19.99 -18.18
CA ILE A 186 10.00 -20.39 -18.16
C ILE A 186 9.42 -20.57 -19.57
N HIS A 187 10.25 -20.40 -20.61
CA HIS A 187 9.87 -20.56 -22.03
C HIS A 187 8.67 -19.71 -22.45
N CYS A 188 8.53 -18.52 -21.86
CA CYS A 188 7.55 -17.53 -22.28
C CYS A 188 8.05 -16.76 -23.51
N ASN A 189 7.12 -16.09 -24.20
CA ASN A 189 7.47 -15.17 -25.28
C ASN A 189 7.86 -13.78 -24.73
N GLU A 190 8.44 -12.95 -25.59
CA GLU A 190 8.93 -11.62 -25.21
C GLU A 190 7.83 -10.71 -24.64
N GLN A 191 6.61 -10.75 -25.18
CA GLN A 191 5.49 -9.96 -24.66
C GLN A 191 5.06 -10.40 -23.25
N GLN A 192 5.05 -11.71 -22.99
CA GLN A 192 4.75 -12.27 -21.68
C GLN A 192 5.85 -11.94 -20.67
N ALA A 193 7.12 -12.06 -21.05
CA ALA A 193 8.24 -11.70 -20.20
C ALA A 193 8.25 -10.19 -19.87
N MET A 194 7.95 -9.34 -20.85
CA MET A 194 7.80 -7.90 -20.65
C MET A 194 6.70 -7.61 -19.64
N LEU A 195 5.51 -8.23 -19.80
CA LEU A 195 4.40 -8.06 -18.86
C LEU A 195 4.78 -8.49 -17.44
N LEU A 196 5.45 -9.63 -17.27
CA LEU A 196 5.92 -10.10 -15.97
C LEU A 196 6.94 -9.14 -15.35
N ALA A 197 7.90 -8.64 -16.13
CA ALA A 197 8.89 -7.68 -15.65
C ALA A 197 8.23 -6.36 -15.22
N THR A 198 7.25 -5.87 -15.97
CA THR A 198 6.46 -4.69 -15.58
C THR A 198 5.67 -4.91 -14.29
N ILE A 199 5.08 -6.10 -14.09
CA ILE A 199 4.38 -6.43 -12.84
C ILE A 199 5.37 -6.48 -11.67
N VAL A 200 6.54 -7.10 -11.84
CA VAL A 200 7.59 -7.13 -10.80
C VAL A 200 8.01 -5.71 -10.43
N ASP A 201 8.22 -4.83 -11.41
CA ASP A 201 8.65 -3.46 -11.10
C ASP A 201 7.57 -2.66 -10.35
N ARG A 202 6.32 -2.76 -10.80
CA ARG A 202 5.18 -2.06 -10.21
C ARG A 202 4.79 -2.58 -8.83
N GLU A 203 4.69 -3.89 -8.69
CA GLU A 203 4.12 -4.53 -7.49
C GLU A 203 5.22 -4.97 -6.49
N GLY A 204 6.48 -4.97 -6.91
CA GLY A 204 7.63 -5.44 -6.13
C GLY A 204 7.86 -6.95 -6.20
N TRP A 205 6.88 -7.75 -6.63
CA TRP A 205 7.01 -9.20 -6.77
C TRP A 205 6.03 -9.79 -7.79
N CYS A 206 6.33 -10.98 -8.31
CA CYS A 206 5.44 -11.68 -9.25
C CYS A 206 5.64 -13.20 -9.25
N SER A 207 4.54 -13.95 -9.40
CA SER A 207 4.56 -15.40 -9.61
C SER A 207 4.83 -15.73 -11.08
N VAL A 208 5.91 -16.46 -11.34
CA VAL A 208 6.36 -16.80 -12.70
C VAL A 208 6.15 -18.28 -13.05
N ARG A 209 5.94 -19.13 -12.05
CA ARG A 209 5.66 -20.56 -12.21
C ARG A 209 4.83 -21.04 -11.03
N ALA A 210 3.83 -21.88 -11.29
CA ALA A 210 3.08 -22.57 -10.25
C ALA A 210 3.03 -24.07 -10.56
N GLY A 211 3.17 -24.92 -9.55
CA GLY A 211 3.16 -26.36 -9.71
C GLY A 211 3.77 -27.14 -8.54
N PRO A 212 4.25 -28.37 -8.79
CA PRO A 212 4.96 -29.17 -7.79
C PRO A 212 6.28 -28.51 -7.37
N ASN A 213 6.70 -28.78 -6.13
CA ASN A 213 7.89 -28.18 -5.52
C ASN A 213 9.14 -28.30 -6.41
N GLU A 214 9.42 -29.50 -6.94
CA GLU A 214 10.58 -29.77 -7.80
C GLU A 214 10.62 -28.87 -9.05
N THR A 215 9.46 -28.63 -9.66
CA THR A 215 9.37 -27.79 -10.85
C THR A 215 9.65 -26.33 -10.51
N CYS A 216 9.11 -25.84 -9.40
CA CYS A 216 9.34 -24.48 -8.94
C CYS A 216 10.80 -24.25 -8.52
N ILE A 217 11.42 -25.21 -7.82
CA ILE A 217 12.84 -25.18 -7.46
C ILE A 217 13.71 -25.10 -8.71
N ARG A 218 13.43 -25.93 -9.72
CA ARG A 218 14.19 -25.91 -10.97
C ARG A 218 14.10 -24.55 -11.67
N THR A 219 12.90 -23.96 -11.73
CA THR A 219 12.70 -22.63 -12.32
C THR A 219 13.46 -21.54 -11.56
N ARG A 220 13.41 -21.55 -10.21
CA ARG A 220 14.20 -20.64 -9.37
C ARG A 220 15.69 -20.73 -9.71
N ASP A 221 16.25 -21.94 -9.65
CA ASP A 221 17.68 -22.17 -9.85
C ASP A 221 18.13 -21.75 -11.26
N GLU A 222 17.24 -21.89 -12.25
CA GLU A 222 17.53 -21.46 -13.61
C GLU A 222 17.58 -19.94 -13.77
N ILE A 223 16.61 -19.22 -13.19
CA ILE A 223 16.59 -17.76 -13.20
C ILE A 223 17.82 -17.21 -12.46
N GLN A 224 18.12 -17.76 -11.28
CA GLN A 224 19.28 -17.33 -10.48
C GLN A 224 20.60 -17.58 -11.22
N ARG A 225 20.78 -18.78 -11.81
CA ARG A 225 22.00 -19.10 -12.57
C ARG A 225 22.21 -18.16 -13.76
N ARG A 226 21.13 -17.74 -14.42
CA ARG A 226 21.19 -16.85 -15.60
C ARG A 226 21.46 -15.40 -15.23
N THR A 227 21.01 -14.95 -14.06
CA THR A 227 21.20 -13.58 -13.56
C THR A 227 22.44 -13.43 -12.68
N GLN A 228 23.08 -14.53 -12.26
CA GLN A 228 24.26 -14.55 -11.39
C GLN A 228 25.42 -13.62 -11.82
N LYS A 229 25.59 -13.39 -13.12
CA LYS A 229 26.68 -12.58 -13.69
C LYS A 229 26.24 -11.17 -14.09
N ASP A 230 24.95 -10.87 -13.97
CA ASP A 230 24.44 -9.56 -14.27
C ASP A 230 24.97 -8.60 -13.19
N THR A 231 25.67 -7.57 -13.64
CA THR A 231 26.30 -6.58 -12.77
C THR A 231 25.77 -5.22 -13.16
N ASN A 232 25.07 -4.56 -12.23
CA ASN A 232 24.67 -3.19 -12.45
C ASN A 232 25.74 -2.26 -11.86
N ARG A 233 26.41 -1.52 -12.75
CA ARG A 233 27.44 -0.54 -12.38
C ARG A 233 26.90 0.62 -11.54
N ARG A 234 25.58 0.83 -11.48
CA ARG A 234 24.95 1.90 -10.68
C ARG A 234 24.77 1.57 -9.20
N THR A 235 24.56 0.31 -8.84
CA THR A 235 24.11 -0.06 -7.48
C THR A 235 25.15 -0.84 -6.69
N GLU A 236 26.30 -1.20 -7.29
CA GLU A 236 27.40 -2.01 -6.71
C GLU A 236 26.98 -3.39 -6.15
N LYS A 237 25.67 -3.70 -6.10
CA LYS A 237 25.10 -4.99 -5.74
C LYS A 237 25.47 -6.01 -6.82
N THR A 238 26.04 -7.11 -6.38
CA THR A 238 26.41 -8.25 -7.22
C THR A 238 25.71 -9.48 -6.71
N GLY A 239 25.23 -10.34 -7.61
CA GLY A 239 24.52 -11.55 -7.25
C GLY A 239 23.36 -11.86 -8.18
N PRO A 240 22.74 -13.04 -8.02
CA PRO A 240 21.58 -13.41 -8.82
C PRO A 240 20.36 -12.59 -8.40
N LEU A 241 19.37 -12.53 -9.29
CA LEU A 241 18.05 -12.00 -9.00
C LEU A 241 17.43 -12.76 -7.82
N GLU A 242 16.69 -12.03 -6.98
CA GLU A 242 16.00 -12.64 -5.85
C GLU A 242 14.77 -13.42 -6.31
N VAL A 243 14.82 -14.74 -6.13
CA VAL A 243 13.77 -15.68 -6.55
C VAL A 243 13.55 -16.71 -5.46
N ARG A 244 12.29 -16.99 -5.13
CA ARG A 244 11.91 -17.91 -4.05
C ARG A 244 10.81 -18.87 -4.46
N VAL A 245 10.74 -20.00 -3.78
CA VAL A 245 9.64 -20.95 -3.91
C VAL A 245 8.80 -20.88 -2.65
N MET A 246 7.50 -20.64 -2.80
CA MET A 246 6.57 -20.41 -1.69
C MET A 246 5.35 -21.33 -1.79
N ASP A 247 4.77 -21.69 -0.66
CA ASP A 247 3.48 -22.41 -0.60
C ASP A 247 2.37 -21.50 -1.14
N THR A 248 1.52 -22.06 -2.01
CA THR A 248 0.44 -21.30 -2.65
C THR A 248 -0.52 -20.67 -1.65
N ARG A 249 -0.78 -21.32 -0.51
CA ARG A 249 -1.66 -20.78 0.54
C ARG A 249 -1.03 -19.55 1.18
N LEU A 250 0.26 -19.59 1.47
CA LEU A 250 0.99 -18.45 2.01
C LEU A 250 0.95 -17.26 1.03
N VAL A 251 1.22 -17.50 -0.26
CA VAL A 251 1.14 -16.47 -1.30
C VAL A 251 -0.28 -15.88 -1.37
N ALA A 252 -1.32 -16.71 -1.28
CA ALA A 252 -2.70 -16.25 -1.29
C ALA A 252 -3.04 -15.40 -0.06
N MET A 253 -2.58 -15.80 1.13
CA MET A 253 -2.83 -15.06 2.38
C MET A 253 -2.04 -13.74 2.44
N GLN A 254 -0.82 -13.71 1.92
CA GLN A 254 -0.07 -12.47 1.72
C GLN A 254 -0.76 -11.54 0.72
N SER A 255 -1.19 -12.07 -0.42
CA SER A 255 -1.99 -11.34 -1.41
C SER A 255 -3.25 -10.73 -0.79
N PHE A 256 -3.95 -11.50 0.03
CA PHE A 256 -5.13 -11.04 0.75
C PHE A 256 -4.79 -9.95 1.77
N ALA A 257 -3.71 -10.11 2.55
CA ALA A 257 -3.26 -9.12 3.53
C ALA A 257 -2.96 -7.75 2.89
N ILE A 258 -2.27 -7.72 1.75
CA ILE A 258 -1.96 -6.48 1.01
C ILE A 258 -3.25 -5.83 0.51
N ARG A 259 -4.15 -6.62 -0.10
CA ARG A 259 -5.44 -6.12 -0.57
C ARG A 259 -6.29 -5.57 0.57
N LEU A 260 -6.26 -6.23 1.73
CA LEU A 260 -6.98 -5.79 2.91
C LEU A 260 -6.43 -4.47 3.46
N MET A 261 -5.11 -4.29 3.46
CA MET A 261 -4.49 -3.01 3.82
C MET A 261 -4.84 -1.90 2.81
N ASN A 262 -4.78 -2.18 1.51
CA ASN A 262 -5.19 -1.23 0.47
C ASN A 262 -6.66 -0.83 0.62
N TRP A 263 -7.54 -1.80 0.88
CA TRP A 263 -8.94 -1.53 1.17
C TRP A 263 -9.09 -0.65 2.41
N LEU A 264 -8.35 -0.92 3.49
CA LEU A 264 -8.39 -0.15 4.73
C LEU A 264 -7.97 1.30 4.49
N ILE A 265 -6.92 1.53 3.68
CA ILE A 265 -6.47 2.86 3.26
C ILE A 265 -7.57 3.56 2.45
N LEU A 266 -8.17 2.89 1.48
CA LEU A 266 -9.28 3.45 0.69
C LEU A 266 -10.48 3.83 1.56
N GLN A 267 -10.72 3.10 2.65
CA GLN A 267 -11.79 3.43 3.59
C GLN A 267 -11.53 4.71 4.39
N THR A 268 -10.30 5.20 4.50
CA THR A 268 -10.03 6.48 5.17
C THR A 268 -10.67 7.66 4.43
N HIS A 269 -10.82 7.58 3.10
CA HIS A 269 -11.59 8.58 2.34
C HIS A 269 -13.09 8.51 2.62
N ASN A 270 -13.61 7.31 2.86
CA ASN A 270 -15.03 7.07 3.15
C ASN A 270 -15.38 7.24 4.63
N PHE A 271 -14.40 7.22 5.54
CA PHE A 271 -14.59 7.38 6.98
C PHE A 271 -13.30 7.98 7.58
N PRO A 272 -13.11 9.31 7.51
CA PRO A 272 -11.88 9.98 7.94
C PRO A 272 -11.38 9.63 9.37
N PRO A 273 -12.27 9.42 10.37
CA PRO A 273 -11.83 8.99 11.71
C PRO A 273 -11.05 7.67 11.74
N LEU A 274 -11.19 6.83 10.70
CA LEU A 274 -10.40 5.62 10.54
C LEU A 274 -8.90 5.92 10.45
N ALA A 275 -8.50 7.01 9.78
CA ALA A 275 -7.10 7.35 9.58
C ALA A 275 -6.37 7.56 10.91
N TRP A 276 -7.03 8.24 11.86
CA TRP A 276 -6.51 8.40 13.22
C TRP A 276 -6.34 7.05 13.93
N THR A 277 -7.35 6.18 13.81
CA THR A 277 -7.33 4.84 14.41
C THR A 277 -6.20 3.97 13.83
N ILE A 278 -5.99 4.02 12.51
CA ILE A 278 -4.88 3.33 11.84
C ILE A 278 -3.54 3.82 12.39
N GLY A 279 -3.34 5.14 12.45
CA GLY A 279 -2.09 5.72 12.97
C GLY A 279 -1.84 5.33 14.43
N GLU A 280 -2.86 5.39 15.27
CA GLU A 280 -2.79 5.00 16.68
C GLU A 280 -2.41 3.52 16.85
N VAL A 281 -3.04 2.62 16.10
CA VAL A 281 -2.73 1.18 16.12
C VAL A 281 -1.31 0.92 15.60
N LEU A 282 -0.91 1.50 14.47
CA LEU A 282 0.41 1.28 13.88
C LEU A 282 1.55 1.72 14.81
N LEU A 283 1.36 2.83 15.52
CA LEU A 283 2.37 3.41 16.41
C LEU A 283 2.44 2.76 17.79
N ASN A 284 1.35 2.13 18.26
CA ASN A 284 1.29 1.65 19.65
C ASN A 284 1.15 0.13 19.79
N ASP A 285 0.54 -0.56 18.83
CA ASP A 285 0.32 -2.01 18.94
C ASP A 285 1.53 -2.83 18.47
N ARG A 286 1.66 -4.04 19.03
CA ARG A 286 2.75 -4.99 18.75
C ARG A 286 2.20 -6.30 18.21
N LEU A 287 3.05 -7.07 17.54
CA LEU A 287 2.68 -8.39 17.04
C LEU A 287 2.49 -9.41 18.19
N ASN A 288 3.30 -9.32 19.24
CA ASN A 288 3.43 -10.35 20.29
C ASN A 288 2.86 -9.93 21.66
N ASP A 289 1.74 -9.21 21.72
CA ASP A 289 1.12 -8.85 23.01
C ASP A 289 0.59 -10.07 23.81
N GLU A 290 0.54 -11.25 23.20
CA GLU A 290 0.27 -12.50 23.91
C GLU A 290 1.57 -13.07 24.46
N LYS A 291 1.74 -13.00 25.79
CA LYS A 291 2.71 -13.79 26.56
C LYS A 291 2.47 -15.29 26.31
N THR A 292 2.88 -15.78 25.16
CA THR A 292 2.90 -17.20 24.86
C THR A 292 4.21 -17.71 25.44
N SER A 293 4.07 -18.46 26.53
CA SER A 293 5.18 -19.10 27.25
C SER A 293 5.74 -20.24 26.40
N SER A 294 6.43 -19.93 25.31
CA SER A 294 7.16 -20.92 24.54
C SER A 294 8.46 -20.30 24.05
N GLU A 295 9.53 -20.78 24.67
CA GLU A 295 10.92 -20.56 24.33
C GLU A 295 11.17 -20.92 22.85
N MET A 296 11.05 -19.95 21.97
CA MET A 296 11.78 -19.94 20.70
C MET A 296 12.59 -18.65 20.71
N GLU A 297 13.91 -18.82 20.64
CA GLU A 297 14.90 -17.76 20.54
C GLU A 297 14.65 -16.94 19.26
N VAL A 298 13.75 -15.97 19.35
CA VAL A 298 13.68 -14.85 18.43
C VAL A 298 14.62 -13.79 18.99
N ASP A 299 15.54 -13.29 18.16
CA ASP A 299 16.49 -12.22 18.50
C ASP A 299 15.79 -11.14 19.35
N ASP A 300 16.29 -10.94 20.57
CA ASP A 300 15.67 -10.19 21.69
C ASP A 300 15.37 -8.71 21.33
N ASN A 301 15.81 -8.24 20.16
CA ASN A 301 15.62 -6.89 19.64
C ASN A 301 14.33 -6.68 18.81
N ASP A 302 13.64 -7.74 18.35
CA ASP A 302 12.48 -7.60 17.43
C ASP A 302 11.12 -7.74 18.15
N CYS A 303 11.10 -8.21 19.40
CA CYS A 303 9.86 -8.42 20.18
C CYS A 303 9.20 -7.09 20.63
N ASP A 304 9.97 -6.00 20.62
CA ASP A 304 9.53 -4.69 21.09
C ASP A 304 9.17 -3.69 19.97
N ASP A 305 9.10 -4.16 18.73
CA ASP A 305 8.69 -3.33 17.61
C ASP A 305 7.19 -3.11 17.56
N THR A 306 6.81 -1.87 17.29
CA THR A 306 5.44 -1.55 16.90
C THR A 306 5.17 -2.09 15.49
N LEU A 307 3.89 -2.22 15.13
CA LEU A 307 3.54 -2.67 13.78
C LEU A 307 4.19 -1.81 12.68
N LEU A 308 4.30 -0.50 12.92
CA LEU A 308 4.97 0.42 12.01
C LEU A 308 6.45 0.07 11.83
N VAL A 309 7.19 -0.11 12.94
CA VAL A 309 8.62 -0.43 12.87
C VAL A 309 8.84 -1.75 12.16
N HIS A 310 8.00 -2.74 12.44
CA HIS A 310 8.06 -4.04 11.77
C HIS A 310 7.82 -3.92 10.26
N LEU A 311 6.79 -3.16 9.83
CA LEU A 311 6.56 -2.90 8.41
C LEU A 311 7.75 -2.18 7.75
N MET A 312 8.32 -1.17 8.41
CA MET A 312 9.47 -0.41 7.88
C MET A 312 10.75 -1.24 7.76
N LYS A 313 11.01 -2.17 8.69
CA LYS A 313 12.16 -3.09 8.58
C LYS A 313 12.03 -4.00 7.36
N TRP A 314 10.82 -4.39 7.00
CA TRP A 314 10.51 -5.29 5.89
C TRP A 314 10.24 -4.58 4.56
N ASP A 315 10.00 -3.26 4.58
CA ASP A 315 9.77 -2.40 3.42
C ASP A 315 10.96 -2.43 2.44
N ARG A 316 12.20 -2.34 2.96
CA ARG A 316 13.43 -2.46 2.15
C ARG A 316 13.60 -3.79 1.41
N ALA A 317 12.85 -4.83 1.79
CA ALA A 317 13.02 -6.17 1.26
C ALA A 317 11.89 -6.62 0.30
N LEU A 318 10.72 -5.96 0.28
CA LEU A 318 9.53 -6.60 -0.31
C LEU A 318 8.56 -5.70 -1.10
N TRP A 319 8.53 -4.37 -0.97
CA TRP A 319 7.39 -3.57 -1.49
C TRP A 319 7.80 -2.35 -2.31
N LYS A 320 7.29 -2.28 -3.55
CA LYS A 320 7.18 -1.06 -4.36
C LYS A 320 5.74 -0.66 -4.69
N CYS A 321 4.74 -1.42 -4.22
CA CYS A 321 3.36 -0.96 -4.30
C CYS A 321 3.23 0.37 -3.56
N GLU A 322 3.15 1.45 -4.34
CA GLU A 322 2.95 2.86 -4.00
C GLU A 322 2.84 3.17 -2.50
N GLY A 323 3.90 3.79 -1.95
CA GLY A 323 3.80 4.72 -0.83
C GLY A 323 3.10 4.18 0.40
N PHE A 324 3.52 3.03 0.92
CA PHE A 324 2.79 2.39 2.01
C PHE A 324 2.85 3.11 3.35
N LEU A 325 3.67 4.16 3.54
CA LEU A 325 3.54 5.10 4.69
C LEU A 325 4.51 6.31 4.65
N PHE A 326 5.52 6.34 3.78
CA PHE A 326 6.50 7.43 3.77
C PHE A 326 6.84 7.87 2.34
N VAL A 327 6.54 9.14 2.05
CA VAL A 327 7.21 9.88 0.99
C VAL A 327 8.62 10.16 1.50
N GLU A 328 9.64 9.47 0.98
CA GLU A 328 11.01 9.96 1.11
C GLU A 328 11.09 11.31 0.38
N LYS A 329 11.65 12.29 1.08
CA LYS A 329 11.76 13.70 0.68
C LYS A 329 12.54 13.93 -0.61
#